data_AF-A0AAN4YCY4-F1
#
_entry.id   AF-A0AAN4YCY4-F1
#
_cell.length_a   1.000
_cell.length_b   1.000
_cell.length_c   1.000
_cell.angle_alpha   90.00
_cell.angle_beta   90.00
_cell.angle_gamma   90.00
#
_symmetry.space_group_name_H-M   'P 1'
#
loop_
_entity.id
_entity.type
_entity.pdbx_description
1 polymer ?
#
loop_
_entity_poly.entity_id
_entity_poly.type
_entity_poly.pdbx_seq_one_letter_code
_entity_poly.pdbx_strand_id
1 'polypeptide(L)'
;MTIPDWQQKAAAKQAEAAAKIPKEWRVSASILENLDNEQEVLTIPQRCGILSPKELEITETVDATTLRDKLAARELTAVEVTTAFCKRAAIAQQVTSCLTETMFPQALARAKELDEYLQTTGKPMGPLHGVPISLKETFNVQGVHSSLGLVSFLDRPEASHNSALVEILLAAGAVLYVKTNVPQTMMTADSENNVFGRVLNPHRRNITAGGSSGGEGALIALRGSLLGIGTDIAGSIRIPALCCGTFGFKPSVGRVPYAGQASAARPGMAGIAPVAGPLCYSARDAELLLRVVMEAPVDDLDDNVLGFPWIEPAPLAAPTLTIGVLPEDPQVPLHPNMQRTLKTAVERLAAAGHRIVDLSGQIQCIKEASEISFRFFRIDPDQTQVKYVSSSGEPFIKSLRYTYNLKGDDPEPTLRDLFDLNVERAKVAAIMRRLYVENKLDVIIGPGNQSCAGPHDTYGIPVYTVLANLVDVSVCHFLSVELELSV
;
A
#
# COMPACT_ATOMS: atom_id res chain seq x y z
N MET A 1 17.62 35.37 -6.29
CA MET A 1 18.18 34.15 -5.68
C MET A 1 18.19 33.09 -6.76
N THR A 2 19.31 32.42 -7.00
CA THR A 2 19.40 31.26 -7.91
C THR A 2 18.59 30.10 -7.33
N ILE A 3 17.74 29.48 -8.13
CA ILE A 3 16.96 28.29 -7.72
C ILE A 3 17.96 27.14 -7.46
N PRO A 4 17.99 26.51 -6.27
CA PRO A 4 18.76 25.30 -6.00
C PRO A 4 18.57 24.21 -7.05
N ASP A 5 19.64 23.48 -7.39
CA ASP A 5 19.65 22.41 -8.40
C ASP A 5 18.54 21.37 -8.16
N TRP A 6 18.33 20.96 -6.90
CA TRP A 6 17.30 19.98 -6.55
C TRP A 6 15.87 20.44 -6.90
N GLN A 7 15.57 21.74 -6.74
CA GLN A 7 14.26 22.30 -7.09
C GLN A 7 14.05 22.32 -8.60
N GLN A 8 15.11 22.57 -9.37
CA GLN A 8 15.05 22.52 -10.84
C GLN A 8 14.79 21.09 -11.32
N LYS A 9 15.49 20.10 -10.76
CA LYS A 9 15.28 18.67 -11.06
C LYS A 9 13.87 18.20 -10.72
N ALA A 10 13.39 18.52 -9.51
CA ALA A 10 12.03 18.20 -9.08
C ALA A 10 10.97 18.86 -9.99
N ALA A 11 11.11 20.16 -10.28
CA ALA A 11 10.18 20.88 -11.15
C ALA A 11 10.17 20.32 -12.58
N ALA A 12 11.34 19.95 -13.13
CA ALA A 12 11.43 19.30 -14.43
C ALA A 12 10.69 17.96 -14.44
N LYS A 13 10.86 17.14 -13.39
CA LYS A 13 10.17 15.85 -13.26
C LYS A 13 8.66 16.01 -13.11
N GLN A 14 8.21 16.96 -12.32
CA GLN A 14 6.79 17.29 -12.17
C GLN A 14 6.17 17.76 -13.49
N ALA A 15 6.88 18.60 -14.25
CA ALA A 15 6.43 19.07 -15.55
C ALA A 15 6.34 17.91 -16.57
N GLU A 16 7.31 16.99 -16.56
CA GLU A 16 7.28 15.76 -17.37
C GLU A 16 6.05 14.92 -17.03
N ALA A 17 5.81 14.62 -15.74
CA ALA A 17 4.66 13.84 -15.30
C ALA A 17 3.32 14.53 -15.65
N ALA A 18 3.21 15.84 -15.45
CA ALA A 18 2.02 16.61 -15.79
C ALA A 18 1.76 16.66 -17.31
N ALA A 19 2.81 16.68 -18.12
CA ALA A 19 2.70 16.66 -19.58
C ALA A 19 2.13 15.33 -20.11
N LYS A 20 2.31 14.22 -19.39
CA LYS A 20 1.74 12.90 -19.71
C LYS A 20 0.22 12.82 -19.52
N ILE A 21 -0.41 13.81 -18.87
CA ILE A 21 -1.87 13.89 -18.76
C ILE A 21 -2.46 14.60 -20.00
N PRO A 22 -3.29 13.90 -20.81
CA PRO A 22 -3.97 14.48 -21.97
C PRO A 22 -4.81 15.71 -21.60
N LYS A 23 -4.91 16.68 -22.51
CA LYS A 23 -5.57 17.97 -22.23
C LYS A 23 -7.05 17.79 -21.88
N GLU A 24 -7.71 16.85 -22.55
CA GLU A 24 -9.10 16.46 -22.36
C GLU A 24 -9.37 15.75 -21.02
N TRP A 25 -8.33 15.29 -20.31
CA TRP A 25 -8.44 14.66 -18.99
C TRP A 25 -8.01 15.62 -17.86
N ARG A 26 -7.75 16.90 -18.18
CA ARG A 26 -7.40 17.91 -17.19
C ARG A 26 -8.64 18.49 -16.54
N VAL A 27 -8.69 18.46 -15.21
CA VAL A 27 -9.74 19.08 -14.41
C VAL A 27 -9.68 20.59 -14.62
N SER A 28 -10.84 21.25 -14.72
CA SER A 28 -10.88 22.69 -14.95
C SER A 28 -10.22 23.46 -13.80
N ALA A 29 -9.55 24.57 -14.14
CA ALA A 29 -8.96 25.46 -13.14
C ALA A 29 -10.00 25.91 -12.09
N SER A 30 -11.24 26.17 -12.51
CA SER A 30 -12.34 26.53 -11.61
C SER A 30 -12.65 25.47 -10.55
N ILE A 31 -12.48 24.17 -10.85
CA ILE A 31 -12.67 23.13 -9.83
C ILE A 31 -11.46 23.12 -8.90
N LEU A 32 -10.24 23.12 -9.45
CA LEU A 32 -9.00 23.01 -8.69
C LEU A 32 -8.77 24.20 -7.75
N GLU A 33 -9.05 25.43 -8.20
CA GLU A 33 -8.92 26.67 -7.42
C GLU A 33 -9.93 26.74 -6.26
N ASN A 34 -11.06 26.05 -6.38
CA ASN A 34 -12.09 25.98 -5.33
C ASN A 34 -11.89 24.82 -4.34
N LEU A 35 -10.85 23.98 -4.52
CA LEU A 35 -10.56 22.91 -3.58
C LEU A 35 -9.96 23.51 -2.30
N ASP A 36 -10.73 23.49 -1.22
CA ASP A 36 -10.25 23.79 0.12
C ASP A 36 -9.65 22.55 0.80
N ASN A 37 -8.90 22.77 1.88
CA ASN A 37 -8.24 21.74 2.67
C ASN A 37 -9.20 20.90 3.52
N GLU A 38 -10.39 21.42 3.85
CA GLU A 38 -11.40 20.71 4.66
C GLU A 38 -12.41 19.92 3.82
N GLN A 39 -12.42 20.11 2.50
CA GLN A 39 -13.37 19.47 1.61
C GLN A 39 -12.95 18.04 1.24
N GLU A 40 -13.96 17.17 1.19
CA GLU A 40 -13.88 15.85 0.57
C GLU A 40 -13.85 15.99 -0.95
N VAL A 41 -13.02 15.19 -1.62
CA VAL A 41 -12.87 15.20 -3.08
C VAL A 41 -13.33 13.90 -3.76
N LEU A 42 -13.92 12.97 -2.99
CA LEU A 42 -14.43 11.69 -3.49
C LEU A 42 -15.46 11.84 -4.63
N THR A 43 -16.24 12.93 -4.64
CA THR A 43 -17.27 13.19 -5.65
C THR A 43 -16.77 13.98 -6.87
N ILE A 44 -15.50 14.40 -6.90
CA ILE A 44 -14.95 15.17 -8.03
C ILE A 44 -15.08 14.40 -9.36
N PRO A 45 -14.73 13.10 -9.43
CA PRO A 45 -14.81 12.34 -10.69
C PRO A 45 -16.20 12.36 -11.35
N GLN A 46 -17.29 12.41 -10.58
CA GLN A 46 -18.67 12.43 -11.07
C GLN A 46 -19.08 13.81 -11.59
N ARG A 47 -18.55 14.89 -11.02
CA ARG A 47 -19.00 16.26 -11.31
C ARG A 47 -18.07 17.07 -12.21
N CYS A 48 -16.85 16.60 -12.46
CA CYS A 48 -15.86 17.37 -13.24
C CYS A 48 -16.07 17.30 -14.76
N GLY A 49 -16.99 16.45 -15.25
CA GLY A 49 -17.37 16.38 -16.66
C GLY A 49 -16.39 15.66 -17.60
N ILE A 50 -15.37 14.97 -17.06
CA ILE A 50 -14.36 14.25 -17.86
C ILE A 50 -14.81 12.81 -18.17
N LEU A 51 -15.47 12.15 -17.23
CA LEU A 51 -15.97 10.78 -17.38
C LEU A 51 -17.38 10.80 -17.97
N SER A 52 -17.58 9.97 -19.00
CA SER A 52 -18.92 9.68 -19.52
C SER A 52 -19.72 8.81 -18.52
N PRO A 53 -21.06 8.72 -18.67
CA PRO A 53 -21.88 7.86 -17.81
C PRO A 53 -21.41 6.39 -17.79
N LYS A 54 -20.98 5.85 -18.94
CA LYS A 54 -20.46 4.48 -19.03
C LYS A 54 -19.12 4.33 -18.28
N GLU A 55 -18.23 5.31 -18.38
CA GLU A 55 -16.93 5.28 -17.69
C GLU A 55 -17.10 5.42 -16.16
N LEU A 56 -18.10 6.20 -15.71
CA LEU A 56 -18.50 6.22 -14.31
C LEU A 56 -18.99 4.86 -13.86
N GLU A 57 -19.91 4.22 -14.60
CA GLU A 57 -20.40 2.86 -14.27
C GLU A 57 -19.27 1.82 -14.19
N ILE A 58 -18.33 1.84 -15.14
CA ILE A 58 -17.18 0.95 -15.16
C ILE A 58 -16.32 1.15 -13.91
N THR A 59 -15.99 2.40 -13.57
CA THR A 59 -15.11 2.71 -12.44
C THR A 59 -15.84 2.72 -11.10
N GLU A 60 -17.17 2.60 -11.08
CA GLU A 60 -18.04 2.47 -9.89
C GLU A 60 -18.53 1.05 -9.66
N THR A 61 -18.08 0.08 -10.46
CA THR A 61 -18.30 -1.34 -10.23
C THR A 61 -17.84 -1.76 -8.83
N VAL A 62 -18.53 -2.74 -8.24
CA VAL A 62 -18.35 -3.15 -6.84
C VAL A 62 -16.88 -3.30 -6.48
N ASP A 63 -16.12 -4.11 -7.23
CA ASP A 63 -14.70 -4.34 -7.02
C ASP A 63 -14.00 -4.96 -8.26
N ALA A 64 -12.70 -5.23 -8.16
CA ALA A 64 -11.90 -5.74 -9.28
C ALA A 64 -12.31 -7.15 -9.72
N THR A 65 -12.80 -7.98 -8.81
CA THR A 65 -13.27 -9.34 -9.10
C THR A 65 -14.48 -9.31 -10.03
N THR A 66 -15.47 -8.44 -9.77
CA THR A 66 -16.60 -8.26 -10.71
C THR A 66 -16.13 -7.67 -12.04
N LEU A 67 -15.18 -6.75 -12.04
CA LEU A 67 -14.63 -6.18 -13.28
C LEU A 67 -13.98 -7.27 -14.14
N ARG A 68 -13.18 -8.16 -13.52
CA ARG A 68 -12.57 -9.33 -14.16
C ARG A 68 -13.61 -10.23 -14.80
N ASP A 69 -14.69 -10.55 -14.09
CA ASP A 69 -15.76 -11.42 -14.60
C ASP A 69 -16.43 -10.81 -15.86
N LYS A 70 -16.73 -9.52 -15.85
CA LYS A 70 -17.31 -8.80 -17.00
C LYS A 70 -16.38 -8.78 -18.22
N LEU A 71 -15.07 -8.60 -18.00
CA LEU A 71 -14.06 -8.67 -19.06
C LEU A 71 -13.98 -10.08 -19.66
N ALA A 72 -13.92 -11.12 -18.82
CA ALA A 72 -13.90 -12.50 -19.27
C ALA A 72 -15.17 -12.90 -20.04
N ALA A 73 -16.33 -12.37 -19.63
CA ALA A 73 -17.62 -12.58 -20.29
C ALA A 73 -17.83 -11.73 -21.57
N ARG A 74 -16.88 -10.85 -21.92
CA ARG A 74 -16.99 -9.90 -23.06
C ARG A 74 -18.13 -8.88 -22.93
N GLU A 75 -18.59 -8.63 -21.71
CA GLU A 75 -19.55 -7.56 -21.43
C GLU A 75 -18.89 -6.18 -21.52
N LEU A 76 -17.59 -6.12 -21.22
CA LEU A 76 -16.73 -4.96 -21.35
C LEU A 76 -15.47 -5.35 -22.13
N THR A 77 -14.91 -4.41 -22.88
CA THR A 77 -13.59 -4.57 -23.50
C THR A 77 -12.49 -4.04 -22.59
N ALA A 78 -11.28 -4.58 -22.70
CA ALA A 78 -10.13 -4.09 -21.95
C ALA A 78 -9.82 -2.63 -22.29
N VAL A 79 -10.01 -2.19 -23.54
CA VAL A 79 -9.81 -0.78 -23.94
C VAL A 79 -10.80 0.16 -23.26
N GLU A 80 -12.09 -0.21 -23.19
CA GLU A 80 -13.10 0.61 -22.49
C GLU A 80 -12.78 0.74 -21.01
N VAL A 81 -12.43 -0.38 -20.37
CA VAL A 81 -12.07 -0.42 -18.96
C VAL A 81 -10.83 0.42 -18.70
N THR A 82 -9.75 0.17 -19.44
CA THR A 82 -8.48 0.88 -19.28
C THR A 82 -8.64 2.39 -19.51
N THR A 83 -9.42 2.80 -20.52
CA THR A 83 -9.70 4.22 -20.77
C THR A 83 -10.39 4.89 -19.58
N ALA A 84 -11.41 4.25 -19.01
CA ALA A 84 -12.14 4.77 -17.87
C ALA A 84 -11.23 4.95 -16.64
N PHE A 85 -10.38 3.95 -16.34
CA PHE A 85 -9.44 4.01 -15.21
C PHE A 85 -8.30 5.01 -15.44
N CYS A 86 -7.75 5.13 -16.65
CA CYS A 86 -6.75 6.15 -16.99
C CYS A 86 -7.30 7.57 -16.78
N LYS A 87 -8.53 7.85 -17.22
CA LYS A 87 -9.21 9.13 -16.99
C LYS A 87 -9.43 9.41 -15.51
N ARG A 88 -9.96 8.43 -14.76
CA ARG A 88 -10.22 8.62 -13.32
C ARG A 88 -8.93 8.78 -12.51
N ALA A 89 -7.87 8.05 -12.86
CA ALA A 89 -6.55 8.24 -12.26
C ALA A 89 -5.94 9.61 -12.58
N ALA A 90 -6.11 10.14 -13.79
CA ALA A 90 -5.71 11.51 -14.13
C ALA A 90 -6.45 12.56 -13.29
N ILE A 91 -7.75 12.38 -13.05
CA ILE A 91 -8.54 13.23 -12.14
C ILE A 91 -7.98 13.11 -10.71
N ALA A 92 -7.78 11.89 -10.23
CA ALA A 92 -7.27 11.63 -8.88
C ALA A 92 -5.90 12.29 -8.66
N GLN A 93 -5.00 12.20 -9.63
CA GLN A 93 -3.69 12.86 -9.58
C GLN A 93 -3.82 14.37 -9.38
N GLN A 94 -4.70 15.02 -10.12
CA GLN A 94 -4.85 16.48 -10.08
C GLN A 94 -5.45 16.98 -8.76
N VAL A 95 -6.21 16.14 -8.04
CA VAL A 95 -6.84 16.54 -6.76
C VAL A 95 -6.10 16.03 -5.52
N THR A 96 -5.19 15.04 -5.68
CA THR A 96 -4.47 14.42 -4.54
C THR A 96 -2.96 14.27 -4.68
N SER A 97 -2.36 14.45 -5.85
CA SER A 97 -0.93 14.15 -6.09
C SER A 97 -0.53 12.71 -5.77
N CYS A 98 -1.42 11.74 -6.04
CA CYS A 98 -1.24 10.32 -5.71
C CYS A 98 -0.35 9.52 -6.68
N LEU A 99 0.03 10.06 -7.83
CA LEU A 99 0.78 9.40 -8.89
C LEU A 99 2.17 10.01 -9.07
N THR A 100 3.12 9.19 -9.50
CA THR A 100 4.48 9.59 -9.92
C THR A 100 4.64 9.48 -11.43
N GLU A 101 4.18 8.36 -11.99
CA GLU A 101 4.26 8.04 -13.42
C GLU A 101 2.90 7.59 -13.94
N THR A 102 2.59 7.99 -15.17
CA THR A 102 1.44 7.47 -15.93
C THR A 102 1.94 6.76 -17.18
N MET A 103 1.38 5.59 -17.43
CA MET A 103 1.71 4.70 -18.55
C MET A 103 0.49 4.58 -19.48
N PHE A 104 -0.30 5.65 -19.63
CA PHE A 104 -1.60 5.59 -20.32
C PHE A 104 -1.51 5.09 -21.76
N PRO A 105 -0.55 5.54 -22.61
CA PRO A 105 -0.41 5.01 -23.96
C PRO A 105 -0.05 3.51 -23.98
N GLN A 106 0.89 3.08 -23.13
CA GLN A 106 1.29 1.68 -23.01
C GLN A 106 0.13 0.81 -22.53
N ALA A 107 -0.63 1.29 -21.54
CA ALA A 107 -1.80 0.61 -20.99
C ALA A 107 -2.88 0.42 -22.06
N LEU A 108 -3.18 1.45 -22.85
CA LEU A 108 -4.18 1.36 -23.94
C LEU A 108 -3.71 0.42 -25.06
N ALA A 109 -2.42 0.41 -25.39
CA ALA A 109 -1.86 -0.54 -26.35
C ALA A 109 -2.01 -1.99 -25.84
N ARG A 110 -1.64 -2.24 -24.59
CA ARG A 110 -1.80 -3.55 -23.95
C ARG A 110 -3.25 -3.99 -23.88
N ALA A 111 -4.16 -3.08 -23.55
CA ALA A 111 -5.60 -3.36 -23.53
C ALA A 111 -6.11 -3.80 -24.91
N LYS A 112 -5.65 -3.14 -25.98
CA LYS A 112 -6.00 -3.50 -27.35
C LYS A 112 -5.48 -4.90 -27.72
N GLU A 113 -4.24 -5.23 -27.36
CA GLU A 113 -3.67 -6.57 -27.58
C GLU A 113 -4.49 -7.66 -26.87
N LEU A 114 -4.97 -7.38 -25.66
CA LEU A 114 -5.80 -8.29 -24.88
C LEU A 114 -7.16 -8.52 -25.56
N ASP A 115 -7.82 -7.45 -26.00
CA ASP A 115 -9.08 -7.56 -26.74
C ASP A 115 -8.91 -8.37 -28.04
N GLU A 116 -7.84 -8.12 -28.81
CA GLU A 116 -7.49 -8.88 -30.02
C GLU A 116 -7.20 -10.36 -29.71
N TYR A 117 -6.47 -10.63 -28.62
CA TYR A 117 -6.20 -12.00 -28.16
C TYR A 117 -7.50 -12.74 -27.81
N LEU A 118 -8.39 -12.11 -27.05
CA LEU A 118 -9.66 -12.71 -26.65
C LEU A 118 -10.56 -12.94 -27.88
N GLN A 119 -10.58 -12.00 -28.82
CA GLN A 119 -11.33 -12.11 -30.06
C GLN A 119 -10.84 -13.30 -30.92
N THR A 120 -9.52 -13.47 -31.06
CA THR A 120 -8.91 -14.48 -31.94
C THR A 120 -8.87 -15.88 -31.32
N THR A 121 -8.58 -15.99 -30.03
CA THR A 121 -8.41 -17.29 -29.35
C THR A 121 -9.68 -17.83 -28.72
N GLY A 122 -10.68 -16.98 -28.51
CA GLY A 122 -11.89 -17.37 -27.79
C GLY A 122 -11.75 -17.35 -26.26
N LYS A 123 -10.54 -17.16 -25.71
CA LYS A 123 -10.25 -17.34 -24.28
C LYS A 123 -9.52 -16.12 -23.69
N PRO A 124 -9.74 -15.78 -22.40
CA PRO A 124 -8.91 -14.80 -21.72
C PRO A 124 -7.44 -15.23 -21.71
N MET A 125 -6.53 -14.26 -21.81
CA MET A 125 -5.08 -14.50 -21.74
C MET A 125 -4.64 -15.10 -20.40
N GLY A 126 -5.33 -14.73 -19.32
CA GLY A 126 -5.06 -15.19 -17.98
C GLY A 126 -6.14 -14.72 -17.00
N PRO A 127 -5.98 -15.04 -15.70
CA PRO A 127 -6.99 -14.77 -14.68
C PRO A 127 -7.22 -13.27 -14.40
N LEU A 128 -6.32 -12.39 -14.83
CA LEU A 128 -6.42 -10.93 -14.70
C LEU A 128 -6.61 -10.23 -16.05
N HIS A 129 -7.07 -10.94 -17.08
CA HIS A 129 -7.25 -10.41 -18.42
C HIS A 129 -7.98 -9.07 -18.44
N GLY A 130 -7.28 -8.01 -18.86
CA GLY A 130 -7.81 -6.66 -19.02
C GLY A 130 -7.98 -5.87 -17.73
N VAL A 131 -7.65 -6.42 -16.56
CA VAL A 131 -7.83 -5.77 -15.26
C VAL A 131 -6.75 -4.70 -15.05
N PRO A 132 -7.12 -3.41 -14.86
CA PRO A 132 -6.15 -2.36 -14.54
C PRO A 132 -5.63 -2.51 -13.11
N ILE A 133 -4.31 -2.48 -12.93
CA ILE A 133 -3.66 -2.59 -11.61
C ILE A 133 -2.67 -1.44 -11.41
N SER A 134 -2.80 -0.74 -10.28
CA SER A 134 -1.87 0.31 -9.85
C SER A 134 -0.70 -0.27 -9.06
N LEU A 135 0.47 0.37 -9.16
CA LEU A 135 1.69 -0.09 -8.51
C LEU A 135 2.29 1.03 -7.66
N LYS A 136 2.68 0.73 -6.41
CA LYS A 136 3.59 1.58 -5.67
C LYS A 136 4.87 1.82 -6.47
N GLU A 137 5.46 3.02 -6.36
CA GLU A 137 6.64 3.41 -7.18
C GLU A 137 7.83 2.43 -7.10
N THR A 138 7.93 1.62 -6.04
CA THR A 138 9.02 0.64 -5.86
C THR A 138 9.04 -0.47 -6.91
N PHE A 139 7.90 -0.79 -7.51
CA PHE A 139 7.84 -1.81 -8.57
C PHE A 139 8.43 -1.25 -9.85
N ASN A 140 9.46 -1.93 -10.34
CA ASN A 140 10.07 -1.62 -11.63
C ASN A 140 9.18 -2.14 -12.74
N VAL A 141 8.88 -1.26 -13.69
CA VAL A 141 8.27 -1.57 -14.98
C VAL A 141 9.29 -1.13 -16.03
N GLN A 142 9.65 -2.02 -16.95
CA GLN A 142 10.69 -1.76 -17.94
C GLN A 142 10.37 -0.47 -18.73
N GLY A 143 11.36 0.41 -18.86
CA GLY A 143 11.22 1.71 -19.53
C GLY A 143 10.44 2.75 -18.73
N VAL A 144 10.28 2.55 -17.42
CA VAL A 144 9.61 3.50 -16.52
C VAL A 144 10.54 3.86 -15.35
N HIS A 145 10.53 5.12 -14.96
CA HIS A 145 11.40 5.63 -13.89
C HIS A 145 10.92 5.21 -12.49
N SER A 146 11.86 5.14 -11.54
CA SER A 146 11.64 4.82 -10.13
C SER A 146 12.50 5.75 -9.26
N SER A 147 11.99 6.95 -8.96
CA SER A 147 12.72 7.93 -8.14
C SER A 147 12.63 7.65 -6.63
N LEU A 148 11.57 6.95 -6.21
CA LEU A 148 11.27 6.67 -4.80
C LEU A 148 11.14 7.95 -3.95
N GLY A 149 10.73 9.06 -4.57
CA GLY A 149 10.65 10.37 -3.93
C GLY A 149 12.00 10.96 -3.51
N LEU A 150 13.12 10.50 -4.08
CA LEU A 150 14.46 11.01 -3.81
C LEU A 150 14.99 11.78 -5.02
N VAL A 151 15.44 13.02 -4.81
CA VAL A 151 15.97 13.85 -5.91
C VAL A 151 17.23 13.22 -6.50
N SER A 152 18.08 12.61 -5.68
CA SER A 152 19.29 11.92 -6.13
C SER A 152 19.01 10.72 -7.04
N PHE A 153 17.78 10.22 -7.09
CA PHE A 153 17.40 9.10 -7.96
C PHE A 153 16.82 9.60 -9.30
N LEU A 154 16.58 10.90 -9.47
CA LEU A 154 16.17 11.48 -10.76
C LEU A 154 17.25 11.34 -11.84
N ASP A 155 18.52 11.24 -11.45
CA ASP A 155 19.64 11.03 -12.37
C ASP A 155 19.84 9.55 -12.75
N ARG A 156 19.07 8.62 -12.15
CA ARG A 156 19.13 7.19 -12.49
C ARG A 156 18.37 6.92 -13.79
N PRO A 157 18.83 5.97 -14.62
CA PRO A 157 18.09 5.55 -15.80
C PRO A 157 16.74 4.94 -15.41
N GLU A 158 15.83 4.90 -16.39
CA GLU A 158 14.61 4.10 -16.31
C GLU A 158 14.94 2.62 -16.04
N ALA A 159 13.98 1.89 -15.47
CA ALA A 159 14.17 0.49 -15.16
C ALA A 159 14.46 -0.33 -16.43
N SER A 160 15.50 -1.16 -16.39
CA SER A 160 15.90 -2.04 -17.49
C SER A 160 15.13 -3.37 -17.53
N HIS A 161 14.38 -3.68 -16.48
CA HIS A 161 13.65 -4.93 -16.29
C HIS A 161 12.39 -4.67 -15.46
N ASN A 162 11.44 -5.58 -15.54
CA ASN A 162 10.30 -5.63 -14.63
C ASN A 162 10.69 -6.28 -13.30
N SER A 163 10.04 -5.87 -12.20
CA SER A 163 10.07 -6.67 -10.97
C SER A 163 9.39 -8.03 -11.17
N ALA A 164 9.75 -9.03 -10.37
CA ALA A 164 9.16 -10.38 -10.46
C ALA A 164 7.63 -10.37 -10.43
N LEU A 165 7.05 -9.57 -9.52
CA LEU A 165 5.60 -9.42 -9.43
C LEU A 165 4.98 -8.75 -10.67
N VAL A 166 5.69 -7.82 -11.32
CA VAL A 166 5.21 -7.16 -12.55
C VAL A 166 5.13 -8.17 -13.70
N GLU A 167 6.12 -9.06 -13.84
CA GLU A 167 6.10 -10.14 -14.83
C GLU A 167 4.89 -11.07 -14.64
N ILE A 168 4.62 -11.46 -13.40
CA ILE A 168 3.47 -12.32 -13.05
C ILE A 168 2.15 -11.66 -13.47
N LEU A 169 1.97 -10.38 -13.16
CA LEU A 169 0.72 -9.66 -13.46
C LEU A 169 0.51 -9.51 -14.96
N LEU A 170 1.57 -9.16 -15.70
CA LEU A 170 1.51 -9.03 -17.16
C LEU A 170 1.20 -10.37 -17.83
N ALA A 171 1.82 -11.46 -17.36
CA ALA A 171 1.56 -12.82 -17.82
C ALA A 171 0.12 -13.28 -17.50
N ALA A 172 -0.42 -12.86 -16.36
CA ALA A 172 -1.82 -13.09 -15.99
C ALA A 172 -2.82 -12.24 -16.80
N GLY A 173 -2.35 -11.36 -17.68
CA GLY A 173 -3.17 -10.54 -18.57
C GLY A 173 -3.60 -9.19 -17.99
N ALA A 174 -2.97 -8.72 -16.89
CA ALA A 174 -3.27 -7.42 -16.30
C ALA A 174 -2.79 -6.25 -17.17
N VAL A 175 -3.36 -5.07 -16.91
CA VAL A 175 -2.97 -3.80 -17.53
C VAL A 175 -2.37 -2.88 -16.47
N LEU A 176 -1.08 -2.60 -16.58
CA LEU A 176 -0.37 -1.69 -15.67
C LEU A 176 -0.35 -0.29 -16.27
N TYR A 177 -0.86 0.71 -15.53
CA TYR A 177 -1.19 2.02 -16.12
C TYR A 177 -0.71 3.22 -15.32
N VAL A 178 -0.40 3.06 -14.02
CA VAL A 178 0.15 4.12 -13.19
C VAL A 178 1.13 3.59 -12.13
N LYS A 179 2.07 4.44 -11.71
CA LYS A 179 2.84 4.26 -10.49
C LYS A 179 2.44 5.32 -9.46
N THR A 180 2.34 4.93 -8.19
CA THR A 180 1.82 5.78 -7.13
C THR A 180 2.88 6.32 -6.18
N ASN A 181 2.60 7.52 -5.68
CA ASN A 181 3.51 8.35 -4.90
C ASN A 181 3.78 7.80 -3.49
N VAL A 182 5.00 8.04 -3.02
CA VAL A 182 5.58 7.49 -1.78
C VAL A 182 6.27 8.62 -0.98
N PRO A 183 6.44 8.53 0.34
CA PRO A 183 7.21 9.52 1.06
C PRO A 183 8.72 9.39 0.80
N GLN A 184 9.45 10.48 1.06
CA GLN A 184 10.91 10.49 1.07
C GLN A 184 11.45 9.34 1.92
N THR A 185 12.40 8.56 1.40
CA THR A 185 12.96 7.33 2.00
C THR A 185 12.00 6.15 2.20
N MET A 186 10.70 6.32 2.01
CA MET A 186 9.64 5.32 2.30
C MET A 186 9.48 4.92 3.77
N MET A 187 10.27 5.51 4.69
CA MET A 187 10.32 5.14 6.11
C MET A 187 9.61 6.16 7.00
N THR A 188 8.34 6.42 6.69
CA THR A 188 7.43 7.24 7.49
C THR A 188 5.99 6.86 7.20
N ALA A 189 5.10 7.05 8.19
CA ALA A 189 3.68 6.77 8.10
C ALA A 189 2.88 7.96 7.54
N ASP A 190 3.48 8.69 6.61
CA ASP A 190 2.90 9.80 5.85
C ASP A 190 3.34 9.68 4.37
N SER A 191 2.88 10.53 3.46
CA SER A 191 3.24 10.45 2.04
C SER A 191 3.57 11.82 1.45
N GLU A 192 4.79 12.29 1.71
CA GLU A 192 5.35 13.53 1.15
C GLU A 192 6.79 13.31 0.68
N ASN A 193 7.16 13.91 -0.44
CA ASN A 193 8.56 14.02 -0.86
C ASN A 193 8.76 15.31 -1.66
N ASN A 194 10.03 15.70 -1.89
CA ASN A 194 10.32 16.93 -2.63
C ASN A 194 10.22 16.80 -4.14
N VAL A 195 10.14 15.57 -4.68
CA VAL A 195 10.03 15.31 -6.13
C VAL A 195 8.60 15.55 -6.62
N PHE A 196 7.61 14.92 -6.01
CA PHE A 196 6.20 14.95 -6.44
C PHE A 196 5.28 15.67 -5.44
N GLY A 197 5.82 16.13 -4.31
CA GLY A 197 5.05 16.77 -3.26
C GLY A 197 4.28 15.79 -2.38
N ARG A 198 3.23 16.29 -1.74
CA ARG A 198 2.43 15.58 -0.76
C ARG A 198 1.20 14.93 -1.38
N VAL A 199 0.97 13.66 -1.05
CA VAL A 199 -0.30 12.99 -1.28
C VAL A 199 -1.35 13.53 -0.32
N LEU A 200 -2.46 14.02 -0.84
CA LEU A 200 -3.58 14.53 -0.05
C LEU A 200 -4.63 13.43 0.12
N ASN A 201 -5.19 13.32 1.32
CA ASN A 201 -6.22 12.33 1.60
C ASN A 201 -7.56 12.72 0.91
N PRO A 202 -8.21 11.82 0.15
CA PRO A 202 -9.45 12.12 -0.55
C PRO A 202 -10.64 12.50 0.35
N HIS A 203 -10.65 12.02 1.59
CA HIS A 203 -11.71 12.32 2.56
C HIS A 203 -11.60 13.75 3.08
N ARG A 204 -10.37 14.21 3.36
CA ARG A 204 -10.05 15.60 3.73
C ARG A 204 -8.59 15.90 3.38
N ARG A 205 -8.32 17.03 2.75
CA ARG A 205 -6.97 17.34 2.25
C ARG A 205 -5.99 17.84 3.32
N ASN A 206 -6.46 18.17 4.54
CA ASN A 206 -5.61 18.55 5.69
C ASN A 206 -5.16 17.39 6.60
N ILE A 207 -5.59 16.16 6.33
CA ILE A 207 -5.16 14.95 7.06
C ILE A 207 -4.30 14.06 6.19
N THR A 208 -3.47 13.23 6.81
CA THR A 208 -2.55 12.34 6.10
C THR A 208 -3.30 11.26 5.31
N ALA A 209 -2.79 10.93 4.12
CA ALA A 209 -3.19 9.73 3.37
C ALA A 209 -2.56 8.44 3.94
N GLY A 210 -1.77 8.55 5.01
CA GLY A 210 -0.94 7.48 5.51
C GLY A 210 0.27 7.24 4.63
N GLY A 211 1.06 6.23 4.98
CA GLY A 211 2.27 5.90 4.24
C GLY A 211 2.85 4.55 4.65
N SER A 212 3.78 4.00 3.87
CA SER A 212 4.43 4.64 2.72
C SER A 212 3.76 4.40 1.36
N SER A 213 2.64 3.67 1.30
CA SER A 213 1.87 3.48 0.06
C SER A 213 0.66 4.44 -0.02
N GLY A 214 0.82 5.70 0.41
CA GLY A 214 -0.30 6.65 0.48
C GLY A 214 -0.88 7.02 -0.88
N GLY A 215 -0.05 7.01 -1.94
CA GLY A 215 -0.52 7.17 -3.31
C GLY A 215 -1.52 6.08 -3.73
N GLU A 216 -1.24 4.81 -3.41
CA GLU A 216 -2.20 3.70 -3.60
C GLU A 216 -3.50 3.96 -2.83
N GLY A 217 -3.39 4.30 -1.53
CA GLY A 217 -4.56 4.57 -0.68
C GLY A 217 -5.46 5.67 -1.24
N ALA A 218 -4.88 6.79 -1.65
CA ALA A 218 -5.62 7.92 -2.22
C ALA A 218 -6.21 7.60 -3.60
N LEU A 219 -5.45 6.93 -4.47
CA LEU A 219 -5.92 6.53 -5.80
C LEU A 219 -7.09 5.55 -5.72
N ILE A 220 -6.97 4.53 -4.86
CA ILE A 220 -8.00 3.51 -4.66
C ILE A 220 -9.23 4.16 -4.08
N ALA A 221 -9.13 4.98 -3.01
CA ALA A 221 -10.29 5.66 -2.43
C ALA A 221 -11.07 6.54 -3.43
N LEU A 222 -10.40 7.11 -4.43
CA LEU A 222 -11.03 7.86 -5.54
C LEU A 222 -11.55 6.97 -6.67
N ARG A 223 -11.52 5.64 -6.51
CA ARG A 223 -11.81 4.63 -7.52
C ARG A 223 -11.01 4.80 -8.81
N GLY A 224 -9.86 5.47 -8.72
CA GLY A 224 -8.91 5.60 -9.81
C GLY A 224 -8.17 4.28 -10.07
N SER A 225 -8.24 3.34 -9.13
CA SER A 225 -7.88 1.92 -9.20
C SER A 225 -8.87 1.12 -8.33
N LEU A 226 -9.13 -0.14 -8.66
CA LEU A 226 -9.84 -1.07 -7.75
C LEU A 226 -8.91 -2.04 -7.03
N LEU A 227 -7.77 -2.35 -7.66
CA LEU A 227 -6.77 -3.26 -7.16
C LEU A 227 -5.38 -2.66 -7.40
N GLY A 228 -4.66 -2.47 -6.32
CA GLY A 228 -3.33 -1.90 -6.31
C GLY A 228 -2.36 -2.71 -5.47
N ILE A 229 -1.08 -2.45 -5.64
CA ILE A 229 -0.01 -3.18 -4.95
C ILE A 229 0.84 -2.22 -4.14
N GLY A 230 0.79 -2.41 -2.82
CA GLY A 230 1.65 -1.71 -1.88
C GLY A 230 2.78 -2.60 -1.36
N THR A 231 3.62 -2.01 -0.51
CA THR A 231 4.60 -2.75 0.29
C THR A 231 4.46 -2.41 1.76
N ASP A 232 4.83 -3.32 2.66
CA ASP A 232 4.62 -3.20 4.10
C ASP A 232 5.80 -3.80 4.89
N ILE A 233 6.50 -2.96 5.64
CA ILE A 233 7.52 -3.36 6.64
C ILE A 233 7.18 -2.90 8.06
N ALA A 234 6.26 -1.95 8.20
CA ALA A 234 5.79 -1.42 9.49
C ALA A 234 4.30 -1.04 9.49
N GLY A 235 3.57 -1.33 8.42
CA GLY A 235 2.19 -0.87 8.21
C GLY A 235 1.92 -0.24 6.85
N SER A 236 2.90 -0.17 5.94
CA SER A 236 2.78 0.65 4.73
C SER A 236 1.69 0.23 3.71
N ILE A 237 1.03 -0.92 3.87
CA ILE A 237 -0.24 -1.26 3.18
C ILE A 237 -1.44 -0.87 4.05
N ARG A 238 -1.38 -1.23 5.34
CA ARG A 238 -2.49 -1.12 6.29
C ARG A 238 -2.77 0.32 6.75
N ILE A 239 -1.74 1.16 6.83
CA ILE A 239 -1.84 2.56 7.25
C ILE A 239 -2.56 3.40 6.18
N PRO A 240 -2.18 3.35 4.89
CA PRO A 240 -2.99 3.99 3.85
C PRO A 240 -4.40 3.44 3.77
N ALA A 241 -4.60 2.13 3.97
CA ALA A 241 -5.94 1.54 4.01
C ALA A 241 -6.79 2.14 5.14
N LEU A 242 -6.23 2.27 6.35
CA LEU A 242 -6.86 2.94 7.49
C LEU A 242 -7.16 4.41 7.20
N CYS A 243 -6.21 5.14 6.65
CA CYS A 243 -6.32 6.58 6.47
C CYS A 243 -7.27 6.97 5.33
N CYS A 244 -7.24 6.22 4.23
CA CYS A 244 -8.04 6.49 3.02
C CYS A 244 -9.33 5.68 2.98
N GLY A 245 -9.59 4.82 3.96
CA GLY A 245 -10.83 4.05 4.05
C GLY A 245 -10.95 3.01 2.95
N THR A 246 -9.90 2.22 2.75
CA THR A 246 -9.85 1.12 1.77
C THR A 246 -9.48 -0.19 2.47
N PHE A 247 -9.44 -1.28 1.71
CA PHE A 247 -9.03 -2.59 2.17
C PHE A 247 -7.53 -2.80 1.93
N GLY A 248 -6.83 -3.43 2.87
CA GLY A 248 -5.41 -3.74 2.70
C GLY A 248 -5.03 -5.07 3.33
N PHE A 249 -4.26 -5.89 2.61
CA PHE A 249 -3.76 -7.16 3.13
C PHE A 249 -2.24 -7.22 3.11
N LYS A 250 -1.66 -7.45 4.28
CA LYS A 250 -0.24 -7.77 4.44
C LYS A 250 -0.08 -9.30 4.51
N PRO A 251 0.46 -9.97 3.48
CA PRO A 251 0.77 -11.40 3.58
C PRO A 251 1.97 -11.66 4.51
N SER A 252 2.22 -12.92 4.83
CA SER A 252 3.47 -13.36 5.45
C SER A 252 4.64 -13.20 4.49
N VAL A 253 5.84 -13.03 5.05
CA VAL A 253 7.09 -12.90 4.27
C VAL A 253 7.25 -14.11 3.35
N GLY A 254 7.71 -13.86 2.13
CA GLY A 254 7.94 -14.88 1.12
C GLY A 254 6.67 -15.40 0.42
N ARG A 255 5.47 -14.87 0.69
CA ARG A 255 4.27 -15.29 -0.08
C ARG A 255 4.06 -14.58 -1.40
N VAL A 256 4.59 -13.37 -1.53
CA VAL A 256 4.52 -12.57 -2.76
C VAL A 256 5.96 -12.24 -3.17
N PRO A 257 6.36 -12.49 -4.43
CA PRO A 257 7.68 -12.11 -4.92
C PRO A 257 7.98 -10.63 -4.69
N TYR A 258 9.20 -10.35 -4.24
CA TYR A 258 9.73 -9.03 -3.94
C TYR A 258 10.94 -8.65 -4.80
N ALA A 259 11.55 -9.61 -5.51
CA ALA A 259 12.73 -9.41 -6.35
C ALA A 259 12.54 -8.38 -7.47
N GLY A 260 13.64 -7.70 -7.81
CA GLY A 260 13.70 -6.74 -8.91
C GLY A 260 13.00 -5.39 -8.65
N GLN A 261 12.67 -5.06 -7.39
CA GLN A 261 12.15 -3.73 -7.03
C GLN A 261 13.26 -2.68 -6.91
N ALA A 262 12.92 -1.42 -7.17
CA ALA A 262 13.75 -0.30 -6.79
C ALA A 262 13.78 -0.15 -5.27
N SER A 263 14.97 0.06 -4.71
CA SER A 263 15.17 0.19 -3.27
C SER A 263 16.08 1.38 -2.93
N ALA A 264 15.75 2.05 -1.83
CA ALA A 264 16.60 3.02 -1.17
C ALA A 264 17.29 2.44 0.09
N ALA A 265 16.95 1.20 0.48
CA ALA A 265 17.56 0.54 1.63
C ALA A 265 18.99 0.07 1.29
N ARG A 266 19.82 -0.04 2.32
CA ARG A 266 21.16 -0.62 2.21
C ARG A 266 21.09 -2.07 1.72
N PRO A 267 21.78 -2.44 0.62
CA PRO A 267 21.87 -3.83 0.21
C PRO A 267 22.45 -4.72 1.32
N GLY A 268 21.91 -5.92 1.49
CA GLY A 268 22.36 -6.87 2.51
C GLY A 268 21.89 -6.56 3.94
N MET A 269 20.99 -5.60 4.13
CA MET A 269 20.34 -5.36 5.43
C MET A 269 19.57 -6.61 5.88
N ALA A 270 19.79 -7.04 7.13
CA ALA A 270 19.10 -8.16 7.75
C ALA A 270 18.13 -7.69 8.83
N GLY A 271 17.07 -8.46 9.11
CA GLY A 271 16.13 -8.17 10.19
C GLY A 271 14.67 -8.44 9.81
N ILE A 272 13.84 -7.40 9.90
CA ILE A 272 12.43 -7.45 9.51
C ILE A 272 12.36 -7.32 7.99
N ALA A 273 11.80 -8.32 7.31
CA ALA A 273 11.65 -8.30 5.87
C ALA A 273 10.39 -7.53 5.46
N PRO A 274 10.45 -6.69 4.39
CA PRO A 274 9.26 -6.11 3.80
C PRO A 274 8.47 -7.17 3.03
N VAL A 275 7.18 -6.91 2.82
CA VAL A 275 6.33 -7.71 1.93
C VAL A 275 5.63 -6.83 0.90
N ALA A 276 5.22 -7.43 -0.22
CA ALA A 276 4.28 -6.84 -1.16
C ALA A 276 2.88 -7.43 -0.92
N GLY A 277 1.83 -6.67 -1.18
CA GLY A 277 0.45 -7.15 -0.98
C GLY A 277 -0.61 -6.18 -1.52
N PRO A 278 -1.88 -6.63 -1.59
CA PRO A 278 -2.95 -5.85 -2.18
C PRO A 278 -3.39 -4.70 -1.28
N LEU A 279 -3.70 -3.59 -1.93
CA LEU A 279 -4.52 -2.49 -1.44
C LEU A 279 -5.70 -2.40 -2.42
N CYS A 280 -6.93 -2.50 -1.96
CA CYS A 280 -8.10 -2.71 -2.82
C CYS A 280 -9.41 -2.32 -2.11
N TYR A 281 -10.56 -2.77 -2.62
CA TYR A 281 -11.87 -2.48 -2.07
C TYR A 281 -12.53 -3.64 -1.32
N SER A 282 -12.04 -4.87 -1.47
CA SER A 282 -12.72 -6.03 -0.88
C SER A 282 -11.76 -7.18 -0.55
N ALA A 283 -12.18 -8.05 0.36
CA ALA A 283 -11.44 -9.27 0.68
C ALA A 283 -11.28 -10.19 -0.54
N ARG A 284 -12.29 -10.27 -1.42
CA ARG A 284 -12.20 -11.10 -2.63
C ARG A 284 -11.23 -10.54 -3.67
N ASP A 285 -11.01 -9.23 -3.72
CA ASP A 285 -9.97 -8.64 -4.57
C ASP A 285 -8.57 -8.97 -4.06
N ALA A 286 -8.38 -8.94 -2.73
CA ALA A 286 -7.13 -9.38 -2.13
C ALA A 286 -6.88 -10.87 -2.39
N GLU A 287 -7.92 -11.71 -2.25
CA GLU A 287 -7.85 -13.14 -2.59
C GLU A 287 -7.52 -13.36 -4.07
N LEU A 288 -8.20 -12.66 -4.99
CA LEU A 288 -7.95 -12.73 -6.42
C LEU A 288 -6.47 -12.48 -6.74
N LEU A 289 -5.90 -11.39 -6.22
CA LEU A 289 -4.48 -11.08 -6.45
C LEU A 289 -3.57 -12.17 -5.89
N LEU A 290 -3.78 -12.56 -4.62
CA LEU A 290 -2.88 -13.51 -3.95
C LEU A 290 -2.95 -14.90 -4.59
N ARG A 291 -4.14 -15.36 -4.98
CA ARG A 291 -4.32 -16.63 -5.68
C ARG A 291 -3.57 -16.62 -7.01
N VAL A 292 -3.73 -15.57 -7.82
CA VAL A 292 -3.01 -15.43 -9.10
C VAL A 292 -1.50 -15.45 -8.90
N VAL A 293 -1.01 -14.75 -7.88
CA VAL A 293 0.43 -14.69 -7.60
C VAL A 293 0.98 -16.02 -7.09
N MET A 294 0.27 -16.68 -6.17
CA MET A 294 0.72 -17.94 -5.57
C MET A 294 0.62 -19.14 -6.52
N GLU A 295 -0.20 -19.06 -7.57
CA GLU A 295 -0.30 -20.06 -8.63
C GLU A 295 0.68 -19.82 -9.80
N ALA A 296 1.38 -18.69 -9.81
CA ALA A 296 2.40 -18.38 -10.81
C ALA A 296 3.69 -19.21 -10.57
N PRO A 297 4.56 -19.37 -11.60
CA PRO A 297 5.87 -20.02 -11.45
C PRO A 297 6.85 -19.09 -10.70
N VAL A 298 6.58 -18.83 -9.43
CA VAL A 298 7.29 -17.85 -8.60
C VAL A 298 8.75 -18.22 -8.35
N ASP A 299 9.06 -19.51 -8.32
CA ASP A 299 10.41 -20.05 -8.05
C ASP A 299 11.43 -19.68 -9.14
N ASP A 300 10.97 -19.43 -10.37
CA ASP A 300 11.83 -19.00 -11.49
C ASP A 300 12.12 -17.49 -11.44
N LEU A 301 11.41 -16.73 -10.60
CA LEU A 301 11.41 -15.27 -10.61
C LEU A 301 11.98 -14.63 -9.33
N ASP A 302 11.94 -15.33 -8.19
CA ASP A 302 12.43 -14.81 -6.91
C ASP A 302 12.91 -15.95 -6.00
N ASP A 303 14.18 -15.90 -5.58
CA ASP A 303 14.82 -16.89 -4.70
C ASP A 303 14.37 -16.78 -3.23
N ASN A 304 13.62 -15.73 -2.87
CA ASN A 304 13.12 -15.49 -1.52
C ASN A 304 11.63 -15.83 -1.35
N VAL A 305 10.96 -16.27 -2.41
CA VAL A 305 9.56 -16.70 -2.35
C VAL A 305 9.46 -18.13 -1.82
N LEU A 306 8.41 -18.38 -1.06
CA LEU A 306 8.00 -19.70 -0.64
C LEU A 306 7.01 -20.22 -1.69
N GLY A 307 7.47 -21.06 -2.62
CA GLY A 307 6.71 -21.67 -3.73
C GLY A 307 5.58 -22.63 -3.32
N PHE A 308 4.81 -22.29 -2.28
CA PHE A 308 3.60 -23.02 -1.93
C PHE A 308 2.42 -22.45 -2.70
N PRO A 309 1.60 -23.32 -3.31
CA PRO A 309 0.42 -22.90 -4.05
C PRO A 309 -0.65 -22.33 -3.10
N TRP A 310 -1.68 -21.72 -3.69
CA TRP A 310 -2.90 -21.41 -2.96
C TRP A 310 -3.50 -22.68 -2.36
N ILE A 311 -3.85 -22.64 -1.09
CA ILE A 311 -4.50 -23.74 -0.38
C ILE A 311 -5.93 -23.31 -0.11
N GLU A 312 -6.88 -24.06 -0.66
CA GLU A 312 -8.29 -23.81 -0.34
C GLU A 312 -8.51 -23.97 1.17
N PRO A 313 -9.08 -22.96 1.85
CA PRO A 313 -9.41 -23.07 3.24
C PRO A 313 -10.31 -24.29 3.46
N ALA A 314 -9.95 -25.13 4.43
CA ALA A 314 -10.83 -26.22 4.83
C ALA A 314 -12.18 -25.62 5.28
N PRO A 315 -13.32 -26.29 4.99
CA PRO A 315 -14.60 -25.89 5.55
C PRO A 315 -14.46 -25.74 7.06
N LEU A 316 -14.96 -24.64 7.62
CA LEU A 316 -14.92 -24.42 9.05
C LEU A 316 -15.59 -25.60 9.77
N ALA A 317 -14.86 -26.26 10.67
CA ALA A 317 -15.37 -27.41 11.42
C ALA A 317 -16.58 -27.03 12.31
N ALA A 318 -16.68 -25.76 12.68
CA ALA A 318 -17.84 -25.14 13.32
C ALA A 318 -17.98 -23.70 12.80
N PRO A 319 -19.18 -23.11 12.74
CA PRO A 319 -19.40 -21.73 12.28
C PRO A 319 -18.85 -20.66 13.25
N THR A 320 -18.14 -21.08 14.32
CA THR A 320 -17.69 -20.22 15.41
C THR A 320 -16.17 -20.16 15.46
N LEU A 321 -15.61 -18.96 15.36
CA LEU A 321 -14.19 -18.70 15.57
C LEU A 321 -13.89 -18.39 17.04
N THR A 322 -12.66 -18.67 17.48
CA THR A 322 -12.04 -18.08 18.66
C THR A 322 -11.25 -16.85 18.26
N ILE A 323 -11.65 -15.69 18.78
CA ILE A 323 -11.12 -14.39 18.42
C ILE A 323 -10.45 -13.76 19.64
N GLY A 324 -9.14 -13.55 19.55
CA GLY A 324 -8.39 -12.79 20.55
C GLY A 324 -8.55 -11.28 20.33
N VAL A 325 -8.73 -10.51 21.40
CA VAL A 325 -8.78 -9.05 21.35
C VAL A 325 -7.46 -8.49 21.85
N LEU A 326 -6.72 -7.84 20.96
CA LEU A 326 -5.46 -7.17 21.31
C LEU A 326 -5.77 -5.96 22.22
N PRO A 327 -5.07 -5.81 23.36
CA PRO A 327 -5.26 -4.67 24.24
C PRO A 327 -4.72 -3.38 23.64
N GLU A 328 -5.12 -2.25 24.23
CA GLU A 328 -4.39 -1.00 24.04
C GLU A 328 -3.06 -1.03 24.80
N ASP A 329 -2.05 -0.36 24.28
CA ASP A 329 -0.80 -0.15 24.99
C ASP A 329 -0.95 1.05 25.95
N PRO A 330 -0.63 0.93 27.25
CA PRO A 330 -0.76 2.03 28.20
C PRO A 330 0.05 3.29 27.84
N GLN A 331 1.15 3.13 27.09
CA GLN A 331 1.97 4.26 26.63
C GLN A 331 1.43 4.91 25.35
N VAL A 332 0.51 4.23 24.66
CA VAL A 332 -0.06 4.63 23.37
C VAL A 332 -1.57 4.29 23.37
N PRO A 333 -2.35 4.87 24.30
CA PRO A 333 -3.74 4.49 24.52
C PRO A 333 -4.61 4.83 23.31
N LEU A 334 -5.66 4.04 23.10
CA LEU A 334 -6.57 4.28 21.99
C LEU A 334 -7.42 5.52 22.25
N HIS A 335 -7.62 6.32 21.21
CA HIS A 335 -8.56 7.43 21.25
C HIS A 335 -10.00 6.92 21.39
N PRO A 336 -10.94 7.71 21.96
CA PRO A 336 -12.31 7.25 22.23
C PRO A 336 -13.08 6.71 21.02
N ASN A 337 -12.78 7.20 19.81
CA ASN A 337 -13.35 6.68 18.58
C ASN A 337 -12.83 5.28 18.24
N MET A 338 -11.52 5.04 18.38
CA MET A 338 -10.91 3.71 18.15
C MET A 338 -11.36 2.69 19.18
N GLN A 339 -11.46 3.08 20.46
CA GLN A 339 -12.01 2.24 21.52
C GLN A 339 -13.46 1.83 21.22
N ARG A 340 -14.29 2.78 20.78
CA ARG A 340 -15.68 2.50 20.38
C ARG A 340 -15.75 1.56 19.18
N THR A 341 -14.92 1.78 18.15
CA THR A 341 -14.87 0.93 16.96
C THR A 341 -14.51 -0.51 17.32
N LEU A 342 -13.45 -0.71 18.12
CA LEU A 342 -13.04 -2.04 18.56
C LEU A 342 -14.12 -2.70 19.42
N LYS A 343 -14.71 -1.96 20.37
CA LYS A 343 -15.81 -2.44 21.20
C LYS A 343 -17.01 -2.89 20.35
N THR A 344 -17.45 -2.07 19.40
CA THR A 344 -18.57 -2.41 18.51
C THR A 344 -18.26 -3.67 17.68
N ALA A 345 -17.04 -3.81 17.16
CA ALA A 345 -16.64 -5.01 16.43
C ALA A 345 -16.67 -6.25 17.32
N VAL A 346 -16.14 -6.17 18.55
CA VAL A 346 -16.18 -7.26 19.54
C VAL A 346 -17.61 -7.66 19.88
N GLU A 347 -18.49 -6.68 20.15
CA GLU A 347 -19.90 -6.92 20.46
C GLU A 347 -20.64 -7.60 19.30
N ARG A 348 -20.39 -7.18 18.06
CA ARG A 348 -20.98 -7.80 16.85
C ARG A 348 -20.50 -9.23 16.65
N LEU A 349 -19.19 -9.48 16.80
CA LEU A 349 -18.61 -10.81 16.66
C LEU A 349 -19.10 -11.76 17.76
N ALA A 350 -19.24 -11.27 19.00
CA ALA A 350 -19.83 -12.04 20.09
C ALA A 350 -21.32 -12.36 19.82
N ALA A 351 -22.09 -11.39 19.33
CA ALA A 351 -23.50 -11.59 18.96
C ALA A 351 -23.69 -12.58 17.80
N ALA A 352 -22.71 -12.68 16.89
CA ALA A 352 -22.65 -13.69 15.82
C ALA A 352 -22.27 -15.10 16.33
N GLY A 353 -21.98 -15.27 17.62
CA GLY A 353 -21.69 -16.57 18.25
C GLY A 353 -20.21 -16.94 18.32
N HIS A 354 -19.30 -16.02 17.98
CA HIS A 354 -17.86 -16.26 18.11
C HIS A 354 -17.39 -16.18 19.57
N ARG A 355 -16.35 -16.95 19.92
CA ARG A 355 -15.74 -16.93 21.24
C ARG A 355 -14.72 -15.80 21.33
N ILE A 356 -14.99 -14.81 22.17
CA ILE A 356 -14.08 -13.68 22.41
C ILE A 356 -13.12 -14.00 23.57
N VAL A 357 -11.82 -13.74 23.37
CA VAL A 357 -10.77 -13.89 24.39
C VAL A 357 -10.07 -12.55 24.59
N ASP A 358 -10.15 -12.00 25.79
CA ASP A 358 -9.40 -10.80 26.18
C ASP A 358 -7.92 -11.15 26.43
N LEU A 359 -7.00 -10.49 25.72
CA LEU A 359 -5.56 -10.73 25.82
C LEU A 359 -4.83 -9.74 26.72
N SER A 360 -5.53 -8.80 27.39
CA SER A 360 -4.94 -7.71 28.19
C SER A 360 -3.97 -8.19 29.29
N GLY A 361 -4.17 -9.39 29.85
CA GLY A 361 -3.30 -9.99 30.86
C GLY A 361 -2.12 -10.80 30.30
N GLN A 362 -2.03 -10.98 28.98
CA GLN A 362 -1.10 -11.92 28.34
C GLN A 362 -0.10 -11.25 27.39
N ILE A 363 -0.39 -10.04 26.92
CA ILE A 363 0.51 -9.23 26.08
C ILE A 363 0.57 -7.78 26.56
N GLN A 364 1.78 -7.33 26.89
CA GLN A 364 2.07 -5.96 27.37
C GLN A 364 3.28 -5.36 26.67
N CYS A 365 3.64 -5.89 25.50
CA CYS A 365 4.90 -5.56 24.81
C CYS A 365 4.69 -4.87 23.44
N ILE A 366 3.56 -4.18 23.22
CA ILE A 366 3.21 -3.64 21.89
C ILE A 366 4.14 -2.45 21.58
N LYS A 367 4.28 -1.50 22.51
CA LYS A 367 5.22 -0.37 22.39
C LYS A 367 6.66 -0.85 22.30
N GLU A 368 7.07 -1.80 23.12
CA GLU A 368 8.41 -2.39 23.13
C GLU A 368 8.70 -3.10 21.81
N ALA A 369 7.74 -3.83 21.24
CA ALA A 369 7.87 -4.42 19.92
C ALA A 369 8.10 -3.36 18.83
N SER A 370 7.41 -2.22 18.93
CA SER A 370 7.66 -1.08 18.04
C SER A 370 9.08 -0.53 18.20
N GLU A 371 9.60 -0.43 19.43
CA GLU A 371 10.97 0.06 19.68
C GLU A 371 12.03 -0.91 19.15
N ILE A 372 11.84 -2.21 19.36
CA ILE A 372 12.69 -3.26 18.78
C ILE A 372 12.72 -3.13 17.25
N SER A 373 11.54 -2.95 16.63
CA SER A 373 11.41 -2.83 15.17
C SER A 373 12.13 -1.62 14.61
N PHE A 374 11.96 -0.45 15.24
CA PHE A 374 12.64 0.78 14.81
C PHE A 374 14.15 0.77 15.13
N ARG A 375 14.62 -0.09 16.03
CA ARG A 375 16.06 -0.37 16.17
C ARG A 375 16.57 -1.23 15.01
N PHE A 376 15.83 -2.25 14.57
CA PHE A 376 16.20 -3.02 13.35
C PHE A 376 16.34 -2.11 12.12
N PHE A 377 15.41 -1.19 11.91
CA PHE A 377 15.44 -0.26 10.77
C PHE A 377 16.63 0.71 10.81
N ARG A 378 17.29 0.85 11.96
CA ARG A 378 18.46 1.71 12.17
C ARG A 378 19.77 0.95 12.21
N ILE A 379 19.79 -0.35 11.87
CA ILE A 379 21.04 -1.14 11.71
C ILE A 379 21.74 -0.77 10.39
N ASP A 380 21.95 0.53 10.16
CA ASP A 380 22.61 1.08 8.98
C ASP A 380 23.76 2.00 9.43
N PRO A 381 24.99 1.48 9.62
CA PRO A 381 26.12 2.32 10.01
C PRO A 381 26.46 3.38 8.97
N ASP A 382 26.08 3.14 7.71
CA ASP A 382 26.30 4.08 6.62
C ASP A 382 25.23 5.17 6.53
N GLN A 383 24.12 5.06 7.28
CA GLN A 383 22.95 5.95 7.17
C GLN A 383 22.55 6.17 5.70
N THR A 384 22.46 5.09 4.94
CA THR A 384 22.37 5.06 3.47
C THR A 384 21.25 5.94 2.94
N GLN A 385 20.04 5.81 3.51
CA GLN A 385 18.87 6.60 3.10
C GLN A 385 19.05 8.10 3.39
N VAL A 386 19.66 8.46 4.53
CA VAL A 386 19.95 9.85 4.91
C VAL A 386 20.98 10.47 3.95
N LYS A 387 21.99 9.69 3.53
CA LYS A 387 22.98 10.10 2.54
C LYS A 387 22.35 10.36 1.17
N TYR A 388 21.41 9.52 0.72
CA TYR A 388 20.71 9.75 -0.56
C TYR A 388 19.90 11.05 -0.58
N VAL A 389 19.26 11.41 0.53
CA VAL A 389 18.58 12.71 0.66
C VAL A 389 19.62 13.83 0.61
N SER A 390 20.61 13.78 1.52
CA SER A 390 21.61 14.83 1.69
C SER A 390 22.45 15.09 0.44
N SER A 391 22.77 14.06 -0.35
CA SER A 391 23.64 14.17 -1.52
C SER A 391 23.05 15.00 -2.65
N SER A 392 21.72 15.18 -2.68
CA SER A 392 21.04 16.03 -3.66
C SER A 392 20.90 17.49 -3.20
N GLY A 393 21.11 17.76 -1.91
CA GLY A 393 20.82 19.06 -1.29
C GLY A 393 19.33 19.34 -1.03
N GLU A 394 18.45 18.37 -1.24
CA GLU A 394 17.04 18.49 -0.86
C GLU A 394 16.86 18.47 0.68
N PRO A 395 15.86 19.18 1.23
CA PRO A 395 15.59 19.14 2.67
C PRO A 395 14.92 17.83 3.08
N PHE A 396 15.09 17.43 4.34
CA PHE A 396 14.29 16.36 4.93
C PHE A 396 12.84 16.80 5.11
N ILE A 397 11.89 15.96 4.70
CA ILE A 397 10.48 16.17 5.03
C ILE A 397 10.27 16.08 6.56
N LYS A 398 9.24 16.76 7.06
CA LYS A 398 9.00 16.91 8.49
C LYS A 398 8.76 15.58 9.21
N SER A 399 8.05 14.64 8.58
CA SER A 399 7.68 13.37 9.21
C SER A 399 8.86 12.40 9.43
N LEU A 400 10.01 12.61 8.77
CA LEU A 400 11.20 11.75 8.96
C LEU A 400 11.80 11.81 10.38
N ARG A 401 11.52 12.88 11.14
CA ARG A 401 11.98 13.03 12.53
C ARG A 401 11.50 11.92 13.47
N TYR A 402 10.44 11.20 13.09
CA TYR A 402 9.93 10.07 13.88
C TYR A 402 10.74 8.79 13.68
N THR A 403 11.44 8.67 12.55
CA THR A 403 12.16 7.44 12.18
C THR A 403 13.67 7.61 12.31
N TYR A 404 14.20 8.78 11.94
CA TYR A 404 15.63 9.06 11.92
C TYR A 404 16.01 10.12 12.94
N ASN A 405 17.17 9.90 13.58
CA ASN A 405 17.87 10.97 14.27
C ASN A 405 18.65 11.82 13.25
N LEU A 406 18.03 12.90 12.78
CA LEU A 406 18.63 13.77 11.75
C LEU A 406 19.84 14.58 12.24
N LYS A 407 20.18 14.53 13.53
CA LYS A 407 21.44 15.11 14.04
C LYS A 407 22.65 14.24 13.74
N GLY A 408 22.45 12.94 13.52
CA GLY A 408 23.52 12.01 13.19
C GLY A 408 24.48 11.72 14.36
N ASP A 409 24.05 11.96 15.61
CA ASP A 409 24.81 11.68 16.82
C ASP A 409 24.46 10.33 17.47
N ASP A 410 23.68 9.48 16.78
CA ASP A 410 23.45 8.10 17.18
C ASP A 410 24.77 7.30 17.14
N PRO A 411 25.04 6.42 18.13
CA PRO A 411 26.19 5.53 18.08
C PRO A 411 26.08 4.57 16.90
N GLU A 412 27.22 4.22 16.31
CA GLU A 412 27.27 3.26 15.21
C GLU A 412 26.71 1.89 15.65
N PRO A 413 25.74 1.32 14.93
CA PRO A 413 25.18 0.01 15.24
C PRO A 413 26.22 -1.09 15.01
N THR A 414 26.28 -2.05 15.93
CA THR A 414 27.23 -3.17 15.87
C THR A 414 26.55 -4.48 15.47
N LEU A 415 27.35 -5.47 15.02
CA LEU A 415 26.85 -6.83 14.82
C LEU A 415 26.27 -7.44 16.11
N ARG A 416 26.80 -7.06 17.27
CA ARG A 416 26.26 -7.49 18.57
C ARG A 416 24.85 -6.95 18.78
N ASP A 417 24.61 -5.68 18.45
CA ASP A 417 23.27 -5.08 18.54
C ASP A 417 22.26 -5.84 17.68
N LEU A 418 22.64 -6.25 16.47
CA LEU A 418 21.78 -7.07 15.60
C LEU A 418 21.45 -8.43 16.24
N PHE A 419 22.44 -9.10 16.83
CA PHE A 419 22.20 -10.38 17.51
C PHE A 419 21.31 -10.22 18.75
N ASP A 420 21.52 -9.18 19.54
CA ASP A 420 20.69 -8.88 20.71
C ASP A 420 19.25 -8.56 20.28
N LEU A 421 19.08 -7.79 19.20
CA LEU A 421 17.76 -7.53 18.61
C LEU A 421 17.04 -8.80 18.15
N ASN A 422 17.76 -9.77 17.58
CA ASN A 422 17.19 -11.06 17.21
C ASN A 422 16.69 -11.85 18.42
N VAL A 423 17.41 -11.79 19.56
CA VAL A 423 16.98 -12.39 20.82
C VAL A 423 15.70 -11.72 21.33
N GLU A 424 15.61 -10.39 21.32
CA GLU A 424 14.40 -9.67 21.73
C GLU A 424 13.20 -9.95 20.82
N ARG A 425 13.42 -9.97 19.50
CA ARG A 425 12.39 -10.37 18.52
C ARG A 425 11.86 -11.77 18.80
N ALA A 426 12.74 -12.74 19.10
CA ALA A 426 12.35 -14.11 19.40
C ALA A 426 11.46 -14.21 20.66
N LYS A 427 11.69 -13.36 21.67
CA LYS A 427 10.84 -13.29 22.86
C LYS A 427 9.42 -12.82 22.51
N VAL A 428 9.29 -11.76 21.70
CA VAL A 428 7.98 -11.25 21.25
C VAL A 428 7.26 -12.28 20.39
N ALA A 429 7.95 -12.92 19.45
CA ALA A 429 7.39 -13.99 18.64
C ALA A 429 6.90 -15.18 19.49
N ALA A 430 7.66 -15.56 20.53
CA ALA A 430 7.25 -16.62 21.46
C ALA A 430 6.01 -16.24 22.28
N ILE A 431 5.86 -14.98 22.68
CA ILE A 431 4.64 -14.46 23.32
C ILE A 431 3.46 -14.63 22.35
N MET A 432 3.56 -14.07 21.14
CA MET A 432 2.49 -14.15 20.14
C MET A 432 2.07 -15.59 19.85
N ARG A 433 3.04 -16.50 19.67
CA ARG A 433 2.76 -17.94 19.48
C ARG A 433 2.00 -18.54 20.67
N ARG A 434 2.40 -18.24 21.91
CA ARG A 434 1.72 -18.75 23.11
C ARG A 434 0.28 -18.24 23.18
N LEU A 435 0.01 -16.99 22.82
CA LEU A 435 -1.37 -16.46 22.77
C LEU A 435 -2.25 -17.34 21.87
N TYR A 436 -1.80 -17.65 20.65
CA TYR A 436 -2.54 -18.51 19.73
C TYR A 436 -2.74 -19.93 20.28
N VAL A 437 -1.69 -20.56 20.78
CA VAL A 437 -1.73 -21.97 21.21
C VAL A 437 -2.52 -22.16 22.50
N GLU A 438 -2.24 -21.36 23.54
CA GLU A 438 -2.83 -21.53 24.87
C GLU A 438 -4.32 -21.17 24.87
N ASN A 439 -4.71 -20.14 24.11
CA ASN A 439 -6.10 -19.73 24.00
C ASN A 439 -6.83 -20.42 22.84
N LYS A 440 -6.15 -21.21 22.01
CA LYS A 440 -6.69 -21.82 20.78
C LYS A 440 -7.35 -20.77 19.86
N LEU A 441 -6.61 -19.68 19.58
CA LEU A 441 -7.11 -18.59 18.74
C LEU A 441 -7.08 -19.00 17.27
N ASP A 442 -8.11 -18.61 16.54
CA ASP A 442 -8.12 -18.66 15.07
C ASP A 442 -7.58 -17.34 14.49
N VAL A 443 -7.93 -16.22 15.13
CA VAL A 443 -7.52 -14.88 14.70
C VAL A 443 -7.40 -13.94 15.91
N ILE A 444 -6.60 -12.88 15.75
CA ILE A 444 -6.56 -11.74 16.67
C ILE A 444 -7.13 -10.52 15.95
N ILE A 445 -8.05 -9.81 16.59
CA ILE A 445 -8.50 -8.49 16.18
C ILE A 445 -7.85 -7.42 17.06
N GLY A 446 -7.56 -6.27 16.48
CA GLY A 446 -6.93 -5.17 17.19
C GLY A 446 -7.00 -3.86 16.41
N PRO A 447 -6.63 -2.75 17.05
CA PRO A 447 -6.61 -1.44 16.42
C PRO A 447 -5.51 -1.38 15.35
N GLY A 448 -5.78 -0.71 14.23
CA GLY A 448 -4.74 -0.39 13.24
C GLY A 448 -3.86 0.80 13.65
N ASN A 449 -4.35 1.67 14.54
CA ASN A 449 -3.62 2.83 15.07
C ASN A 449 -4.32 3.33 16.35
N GLN A 450 -3.65 4.19 17.12
CA GLN A 450 -4.26 4.86 18.28
C GLN A 450 -5.43 5.79 17.91
N SER A 451 -5.44 6.30 16.68
CA SER A 451 -6.42 7.28 16.19
C SER A 451 -6.81 7.01 14.74
N CYS A 452 -7.86 7.70 14.26
CA CYS A 452 -8.08 7.90 12.83
C CYS A 452 -6.93 8.71 12.19
N ALA A 453 -6.96 8.88 10.86
CA ALA A 453 -6.06 9.79 10.16
C ALA A 453 -6.04 11.17 10.82
N GLY A 454 -4.85 11.59 11.27
CA GLY A 454 -4.60 12.89 11.88
C GLY A 454 -4.11 13.92 10.87
N PRO A 455 -3.87 15.18 11.32
CA PRO A 455 -3.22 16.19 10.50
C PRO A 455 -1.90 15.70 9.91
N HIS A 456 -1.50 16.28 8.78
CA HIS A 456 -0.19 15.99 8.18
C HIS A 456 0.97 16.10 9.17
N ASP A 457 1.99 15.28 8.99
CA ASP A 457 3.19 15.24 9.83
C ASP A 457 2.95 14.87 11.30
N THR A 458 1.77 14.37 11.67
CA THR A 458 1.43 14.03 13.08
C THR A 458 1.18 12.54 13.34
N TYR A 459 1.19 11.68 12.32
CA TYR A 459 0.93 10.24 12.50
C TYR A 459 1.88 9.59 13.52
N GLY A 460 3.17 9.93 13.46
CA GLY A 460 4.18 9.42 14.37
C GLY A 460 4.61 7.98 14.05
N ILE A 461 4.98 7.24 15.11
CA ILE A 461 5.45 5.86 15.00
C ILE A 461 4.24 4.91 14.94
N PRO A 462 4.17 4.00 13.97
CA PRO A 462 3.03 3.09 13.77
C PRO A 462 3.09 1.87 14.72
N VAL A 463 2.84 2.11 16.00
CA VAL A 463 3.07 1.15 17.09
C VAL A 463 2.27 -0.15 16.93
N TYR A 464 1.00 -0.08 16.52
CA TYR A 464 0.15 -1.26 16.43
C TYR A 464 0.40 -2.11 15.18
N THR A 465 0.70 -1.48 14.02
CA THR A 465 0.90 -2.24 12.78
C THR A 465 2.26 -2.94 12.72
N VAL A 466 3.31 -2.33 13.27
CA VAL A 466 4.68 -2.86 13.15
C VAL A 466 4.87 -4.18 13.91
N LEU A 467 4.08 -4.43 14.98
CA LEU A 467 4.09 -5.70 15.71
C LEU A 467 3.95 -6.90 14.76
N ALA A 468 3.04 -6.82 13.79
CA ALA A 468 2.79 -7.89 12.84
C ALA A 468 3.96 -8.14 11.87
N ASN A 469 4.75 -7.12 11.56
CA ASN A 469 5.95 -7.28 10.76
C ASN A 469 7.08 -7.90 11.59
N LEU A 470 7.22 -7.46 12.85
CA LEU A 470 8.22 -8.00 13.78
C LEU A 470 8.07 -9.52 13.94
N VAL A 471 6.84 -10.01 14.08
CA VAL A 471 6.55 -11.44 14.29
C VAL A 471 6.10 -12.19 13.04
N ASP A 472 6.12 -11.53 11.87
CA ASP A 472 5.74 -12.07 10.56
C ASP A 472 4.39 -12.82 10.53
N VAL A 473 3.31 -12.11 10.84
CA VAL A 473 1.94 -12.64 10.73
C VAL A 473 1.20 -11.93 9.61
N SER A 474 0.33 -12.65 8.90
CA SER A 474 -0.56 -12.04 7.90
C SER A 474 -1.59 -11.16 8.59
N VAL A 475 -1.92 -10.01 7.99
CA VAL A 475 -2.88 -9.06 8.57
C VAL A 475 -3.79 -8.50 7.48
N CYS A 476 -5.09 -8.56 7.76
CA CYS A 476 -6.12 -7.92 6.99
C CYS A 476 -6.54 -6.61 7.69
N HIS A 477 -6.64 -5.51 6.94
CA HIS A 477 -7.21 -4.25 7.40
C HIS A 477 -8.45 -3.91 6.57
N PHE A 478 -9.51 -3.53 7.26
CA PHE A 478 -10.79 -3.14 6.68
C PHE A 478 -11.50 -2.17 7.62
N LEU A 479 -12.46 -1.40 7.09
CA LEU A 479 -13.26 -0.48 7.90
C LEU A 479 -14.34 -1.26 8.66
N SER A 480 -14.56 -0.93 9.93
CA SER A 480 -15.56 -1.61 10.77
C SER A 480 -17.00 -1.50 10.26
N VAL A 481 -17.28 -0.55 9.36
CA VAL A 481 -18.61 -0.40 8.72
C VAL A 481 -18.88 -1.57 7.76
N GLU A 482 -17.84 -2.24 7.26
CA GLU A 482 -17.94 -3.40 6.36
C GLU A 482 -18.24 -4.73 7.09
N LEU A 483 -18.18 -4.76 8.42
CA LEU A 483 -18.66 -5.91 9.22
C LEU A 483 -20.17 -6.17 9.04
N GLU A 484 -20.91 -5.25 8.41
CA GLU A 484 -22.32 -5.47 8.04
C GLU A 484 -22.52 -6.34 6.79
N LEU A 485 -21.46 -6.68 6.03
CA LEU A 485 -21.60 -7.34 4.73
C LEU A 485 -20.79 -8.64 4.55
N SER A 486 -20.22 -9.21 5.61
CA SER A 486 -19.45 -10.47 5.50
C SER A 486 -19.47 -11.32 6.78
N VAL A 487 -20.67 -11.62 7.28
CA VAL A 487 -20.93 -12.73 8.21
C VAL A 487 -21.43 -13.94 7.45
#